data_AF-A0A382A6D9-F1
#
_entry.id   AF-A0A382A6D9-F1
#
_cell.length_a   1.000
_cell.length_b   1.000
_cell.length_c   1.000
_cell.angle_alpha   90.00
_cell.angle_beta   90.00
_cell.angle_gamma   90.00
#
_symmetry.space_group_name_H-M   'P 1'
#
loop_
_entity.id
_entity.type
_entity.pdbx_description
1 polymer ?
#
loop_
_entity_poly.entity_id
_entity_poly.type
_entity_poly.pdbx_seq_one_letter_code
_entity_poly.pdbx_strand_id
1 'polypeptide(L)'
;MGTPEWHAAGHTGARVTVAVLDVGFEGLNDVPAEDLPADVLTMAFDEDGVLDALTDHGTQMVEIVHDVAPDADLVAVTFADERFAETVAWLELAGVDVVSFSMEWTDGPLDGTHWTAPIIQASIDAGITWVVAAGNSAETHHNGTTMDVDGDGWIEVTSGGIEHNAFTIDSGDTAEVSLSWNNLATDMDLCLFDMQDLDPDGQPTVIECTENLQGLGEP
;
A
#
# COMPACT_ATOMS: atom_id res chain seq x y z
N MET A 1 18.54 -16.52 -6.87
CA MET A 1 17.18 -17.06 -7.09
C MET A 1 17.29 -18.38 -7.84
N GLY A 2 16.39 -19.34 -7.61
CA GLY A 2 16.40 -20.66 -8.26
C GLY A 2 15.71 -20.69 -9.64
N THR A 3 15.43 -19.53 -10.23
CA THR A 3 14.70 -19.39 -11.51
C THR A 3 15.33 -20.17 -12.67
N PRO A 4 16.67 -20.24 -12.85
CA PRO A 4 17.23 -21.02 -13.96
C PRO A 4 16.92 -22.52 -13.90
N GLU A 5 16.74 -23.09 -12.70
CA GLU A 5 16.37 -24.50 -12.54
C GLU A 5 14.91 -24.75 -12.97
N TRP A 6 14.01 -23.82 -12.65
CA TRP A 6 12.61 -23.86 -13.09
C TRP A 6 12.50 -23.70 -14.61
N HIS A 7 13.22 -22.74 -15.19
CA HIS A 7 13.28 -22.55 -16.64
C HIS A 7 13.83 -23.78 -17.34
N ALA A 8 14.91 -24.39 -16.83
CA ALA A 8 15.49 -25.62 -17.37
C ALA A 8 14.53 -26.82 -17.28
N ALA A 9 13.61 -26.81 -16.32
CA ALA A 9 12.53 -27.78 -16.20
C ALA A 9 11.30 -27.46 -17.08
N GLY A 10 11.31 -26.35 -17.83
CA GLY A 10 10.22 -25.93 -18.72
C GLY A 10 9.11 -25.13 -18.03
N HIS A 11 9.35 -24.63 -16.82
CA HIS A 11 8.44 -23.77 -16.09
C HIS A 11 8.81 -22.30 -16.32
N THR A 12 8.24 -21.70 -17.37
CA THR A 12 8.56 -20.35 -17.84
C THR A 12 7.38 -19.37 -17.79
N GLY A 13 6.21 -19.81 -17.31
CA GLY A 13 4.99 -18.99 -17.30
C GLY A 13 4.11 -19.13 -18.55
N ALA A 14 4.48 -19.98 -19.52
CA ALA A 14 3.69 -20.18 -20.73
C ALA A 14 2.21 -20.48 -20.45
N ARG A 15 1.33 -19.65 -21.03
CA ARG A 15 -0.16 -19.68 -20.86
C ARG A 15 -0.63 -19.26 -19.46
N VAL A 16 0.17 -18.49 -18.76
CA VAL A 16 -0.21 -17.81 -17.51
C VAL A 16 -0.25 -16.32 -17.81
N THR A 17 -1.35 -15.68 -17.44
CA THR A 17 -1.47 -14.21 -17.50
C THR A 17 -1.13 -13.63 -16.13
N VAL A 18 -0.14 -12.75 -16.07
CA VAL A 18 0.26 -12.06 -14.84
C VAL A 18 -0.05 -10.57 -14.96
N ALA A 19 -0.89 -10.05 -14.06
CA ALA A 19 -1.14 -8.63 -13.94
C ALA A 19 -0.26 -8.01 -12.84
N VAL A 20 0.39 -6.89 -13.15
CA VAL A 20 1.08 -6.03 -12.19
C VAL A 20 0.18 -4.83 -11.93
N LEU A 21 -0.28 -4.70 -10.70
CA LEU A 21 -1.05 -3.55 -10.22
C LEU A 21 -0.10 -2.61 -9.48
N ASP A 22 0.01 -1.37 -9.96
CA ASP A 22 0.94 -0.38 -9.41
C ASP A 22 0.38 1.04 -9.56
N VAL A 23 1.05 2.04 -8.96
CA VAL A 23 0.68 3.46 -9.07
C VAL A 23 1.31 4.15 -10.29
N GLY A 24 2.22 3.49 -11.00
CA GLY A 24 2.81 4.08 -12.21
C GLY A 24 3.77 3.18 -12.97
N PHE A 25 3.85 3.43 -14.27
CA PHE A 25 4.66 2.68 -15.23
C PHE A 25 5.49 3.63 -16.13
N GLU A 26 6.16 4.61 -15.53
CA GLU A 26 7.09 5.49 -16.25
C GLU A 26 8.15 4.65 -16.98
N GLY A 27 8.42 4.98 -18.24
CA GLY A 27 9.43 4.30 -19.06
C GLY A 27 9.05 2.92 -19.59
N LEU A 28 7.84 2.40 -19.34
CA LEU A 28 7.43 1.05 -19.76
C LEU A 28 7.65 0.76 -21.25
N ASN A 29 7.36 1.75 -22.12
CA ASN A 29 7.54 1.62 -23.57
C ASN A 29 8.99 1.82 -24.04
N ASP A 30 9.88 2.27 -23.16
CA ASP A 30 11.29 2.52 -23.45
C ASP A 30 12.19 1.33 -23.05
N VAL A 31 11.63 0.32 -22.35
CA VAL A 31 12.35 -0.90 -21.97
C VAL A 31 12.76 -1.70 -23.22
N PRO A 32 14.03 -2.12 -23.34
CA PRO A 32 14.46 -2.93 -24.48
C PRO A 32 13.68 -4.23 -24.62
N ALA A 33 13.43 -4.64 -25.86
CA ALA A 33 12.69 -5.88 -26.16
C ALA A 33 13.36 -7.18 -25.66
N GLU A 34 14.62 -7.10 -25.22
CA GLU A 34 15.36 -8.20 -24.59
C GLU A 34 15.09 -8.33 -23.09
N ASP A 35 14.63 -7.25 -22.46
CA ASP A 35 14.30 -7.17 -21.03
C ASP A 35 12.78 -7.21 -20.79
N LEU A 36 11.98 -6.78 -21.77
CA LEU A 36 10.52 -6.83 -21.69
C LEU A 36 9.85 -6.96 -23.07
N PRO A 37 8.82 -7.82 -23.25
CA PRO A 37 8.11 -7.92 -24.51
C PRO A 37 7.40 -6.62 -24.87
N ALA A 38 7.36 -6.28 -26.16
CA ALA A 38 6.77 -5.02 -26.63
C ALA A 38 5.23 -4.99 -26.59
N ASP A 39 4.58 -6.11 -26.26
CA ASP A 39 3.14 -6.31 -26.27
C ASP A 39 2.54 -6.48 -24.86
N VAL A 40 3.18 -5.94 -23.82
CA VAL A 40 2.57 -5.78 -22.50
C VAL A 40 1.23 -5.05 -22.65
N LEU A 41 0.14 -5.70 -22.24
CA LEU A 41 -1.18 -5.09 -22.26
C LEU A 41 -1.27 -4.05 -21.14
N THR A 42 -1.79 -2.86 -21.44
CA THR A 42 -1.95 -1.79 -20.44
C THR A 42 -3.43 -1.52 -20.19
N MET A 43 -3.84 -1.39 -18.92
CA MET A 43 -5.19 -1.00 -18.53
C MET A 43 -5.14 0.03 -17.40
N ALA A 44 -6.09 0.95 -17.39
CA ALA A 44 -6.19 1.99 -16.37
C ALA A 44 -7.64 2.14 -15.93
N PHE A 45 -7.84 2.24 -14.63
CA PHE A 45 -9.16 2.33 -13.98
C PHE A 45 -9.25 3.60 -13.14
N ASP A 46 -9.29 4.72 -13.83
CA ASP A 46 -9.36 6.08 -13.27
C ASP A 46 -10.28 6.95 -14.16
N GLU A 47 -10.20 8.28 -14.03
CA GLU A 47 -11.07 9.22 -14.73
C GLU A 47 -10.74 9.32 -16.23
N ASP A 48 -9.47 9.27 -16.62
CA ASP A 48 -9.04 9.50 -18.01
C ASP A 48 -8.76 8.20 -18.78
N GLY A 49 -8.65 7.07 -18.09
CA GLY A 49 -8.40 5.75 -18.65
C GLY A 49 -7.01 5.63 -19.26
N VAL A 50 -6.05 6.42 -18.80
CA VAL A 50 -4.66 6.43 -19.27
C VAL A 50 -3.79 5.78 -18.20
N LEU A 51 -2.90 4.87 -18.62
CA LEU A 51 -1.95 4.25 -17.69
C LEU A 51 -1.08 5.33 -17.05
N ASP A 52 -1.14 5.44 -15.72
CA ASP A 52 -0.35 6.39 -14.97
C ASP A 52 1.15 6.14 -15.11
N ALA A 53 1.92 7.22 -15.15
CA ALA A 53 3.38 7.23 -15.24
C ALA A 53 3.99 8.05 -14.09
N LEU A 54 3.43 7.92 -12.88
CA LEU A 54 3.86 8.68 -11.70
C LEU A 54 5.24 8.24 -11.17
N THR A 55 5.65 7.02 -11.49
CA THR A 55 6.90 6.38 -11.05
C THR A 55 7.27 5.26 -12.03
N ASP A 56 8.54 4.87 -12.05
CA ASP A 56 9.05 3.68 -12.74
C ASP A 56 8.91 2.38 -11.90
N HIS A 57 8.29 2.45 -10.72
CA HIS A 57 8.15 1.30 -9.81
C HIS A 57 7.41 0.14 -10.46
N GLY A 58 6.24 0.38 -11.08
CA GLY A 58 5.47 -0.64 -11.79
C GLY A 58 6.25 -1.23 -12.97
N THR A 59 6.99 -0.40 -13.73
CA THR A 59 7.85 -0.88 -14.82
C THR A 59 8.88 -1.89 -14.31
N GLN A 60 9.58 -1.58 -13.22
CA GLN A 60 10.54 -2.49 -12.59
C GLN A 60 9.88 -3.78 -12.09
N MET A 61 8.65 -3.70 -11.57
CA MET A 61 7.89 -4.89 -11.16
C MET A 61 7.56 -5.80 -12.36
N VAL A 62 7.20 -5.23 -13.51
CA VAL A 62 6.95 -6.01 -14.73
C VAL A 62 8.23 -6.69 -15.23
N GLU A 63 9.37 -6.00 -15.22
CA GLU A 63 10.68 -6.60 -15.57
C GLU A 63 11.04 -7.77 -14.65
N ILE A 64 10.86 -7.63 -13.33
CA ILE A 64 11.11 -8.73 -12.37
C ILE A 64 10.20 -9.93 -12.64
N VAL A 65 8.91 -9.70 -12.93
CA VAL A 65 7.99 -10.78 -13.29
C VAL A 65 8.44 -11.46 -14.58
N HIS A 66 8.88 -10.70 -15.59
CA HIS A 66 9.38 -11.24 -16.84
C HIS A 66 10.64 -12.11 -16.65
N ASP A 67 11.60 -11.65 -15.83
CA ASP A 67 12.80 -12.43 -15.47
C ASP A 67 12.47 -13.78 -14.81
N VAL A 68 11.37 -13.83 -14.04
CA VAL A 68 10.91 -15.05 -13.38
C VAL A 68 10.09 -15.93 -14.32
N ALA A 69 9.23 -15.34 -15.13
CA ALA A 69 8.26 -16.00 -15.99
C ALA A 69 8.29 -15.41 -17.43
N PRO A 70 9.34 -15.70 -18.22
CA PRO A 70 9.58 -15.02 -19.49
C PRO A 70 8.56 -15.34 -20.59
N ASP A 71 7.81 -16.43 -20.47
CA ASP A 71 6.76 -16.82 -21.43
C ASP A 71 5.33 -16.50 -20.92
N ALA A 72 5.20 -15.74 -19.84
CA ALA A 72 3.89 -15.28 -19.34
C ALA A 72 3.35 -14.12 -20.18
N ASP A 73 2.03 -14.06 -20.32
CA ASP A 73 1.34 -12.87 -20.85
C ASP A 73 1.29 -11.81 -19.74
N LEU A 74 1.80 -10.61 -20.02
CA LEU A 74 1.97 -9.55 -19.00
C LEU A 74 0.93 -8.43 -19.19
N VAL A 75 0.36 -7.97 -18.07
CA VAL A 75 -0.57 -6.85 -18.02
C VAL A 75 -0.11 -5.82 -16.99
N ALA A 76 0.07 -4.57 -17.40
CA ALA A 76 0.30 -3.42 -16.51
C ALA A 76 -1.03 -2.73 -16.21
N VAL A 77 -1.34 -2.52 -14.93
CA VAL A 77 -2.63 -1.98 -14.50
C VAL A 77 -2.46 -0.86 -13.47
N THR A 78 -3.06 0.30 -13.73
CA THR A 78 -3.26 1.38 -12.74
C THR A 78 -4.73 1.48 -12.37
N PHE A 79 -5.03 1.97 -11.16
CA PHE A 79 -6.40 2.15 -10.69
C PHE A 79 -6.50 3.26 -9.65
N ALA A 80 -7.67 3.91 -9.61
CA ALA A 80 -8.10 4.73 -8.49
C ALA A 80 -8.87 3.88 -7.46
N ASP A 81 -8.77 4.22 -6.17
CA ASP A 81 -9.36 3.45 -5.07
C ASP A 81 -10.87 3.21 -5.27
N GLU A 82 -11.62 4.22 -5.69
CA GLU A 82 -13.07 4.10 -5.95
C GLU A 82 -13.42 3.16 -7.12
N ARG A 83 -12.43 2.75 -7.91
CA ARG A 83 -12.56 1.83 -9.05
C ARG A 83 -11.96 0.45 -8.78
N PHE A 84 -11.37 0.22 -7.61
CA PHE A 84 -10.69 -1.06 -7.31
C PHE A 84 -11.59 -2.29 -7.52
N ALA A 85 -12.86 -2.23 -7.12
CA ALA A 85 -13.81 -3.32 -7.37
C ALA A 85 -14.02 -3.61 -8.87
N GLU A 86 -14.02 -2.57 -9.70
CA GLU A 86 -14.12 -2.70 -11.16
C GLU A 86 -12.83 -3.26 -11.75
N THR A 87 -11.67 -2.80 -11.28
CA THR A 87 -10.36 -3.32 -11.64
C THR A 87 -10.30 -4.83 -11.39
N VAL A 88 -10.64 -5.27 -10.17
CA VAL A 88 -10.60 -6.70 -9.80
C VAL A 88 -11.58 -7.53 -10.63
N ALA A 89 -12.80 -7.03 -10.87
CA ALA A 89 -13.77 -7.71 -11.74
C ALA A 89 -13.25 -7.84 -13.19
N TRP A 90 -12.50 -6.85 -13.69
CA TRP A 90 -11.88 -6.92 -15.00
C TRP A 90 -10.76 -7.97 -15.05
N LEU A 91 -9.93 -8.08 -14.00
CA LEU A 91 -8.87 -9.11 -13.92
C LEU A 91 -9.47 -10.52 -14.06
N GLU A 92 -10.59 -10.78 -13.38
CA GLU A 92 -11.34 -12.04 -13.50
C GLU A 92 -11.88 -12.26 -14.92
N LEU A 93 -12.48 -11.23 -15.52
CA LEU A 93 -13.04 -11.31 -16.88
C LEU A 93 -11.95 -11.52 -17.94
N ALA A 94 -10.79 -10.89 -17.75
CA ALA A 94 -9.63 -11.00 -18.63
C ALA A 94 -8.93 -12.36 -18.53
N GLY A 95 -9.24 -13.15 -17.49
CA GLY A 95 -8.61 -14.44 -17.24
C GLY A 95 -7.20 -14.31 -16.68
N VAL A 96 -6.95 -13.30 -15.85
CA VAL A 96 -5.68 -13.16 -15.12
C VAL A 96 -5.53 -14.34 -14.15
N ASP A 97 -4.37 -14.98 -14.14
CA ASP A 97 -4.07 -16.11 -13.27
C ASP A 97 -3.37 -15.66 -11.98
N VAL A 98 -2.50 -14.65 -12.09
CA VAL A 98 -1.68 -14.13 -10.99
C VAL A 98 -1.72 -12.61 -10.98
N VAL A 99 -1.90 -12.03 -9.80
CA VAL A 99 -1.77 -10.60 -9.54
C VAL A 99 -0.53 -10.37 -8.68
N SER A 100 0.38 -9.54 -9.18
CA SER A 100 1.49 -8.96 -8.43
C SER A 100 1.06 -7.58 -7.94
N PHE A 101 1.02 -7.38 -6.63
CA PHE A 101 0.56 -6.16 -5.98
C PHE A 101 1.64 -5.68 -5.00
N SER A 102 2.56 -4.84 -5.49
CA SER A 102 3.69 -4.34 -4.71
C SER A 102 3.39 -3.02 -4.01
N MET A 103 2.17 -2.88 -3.50
CA MET A 103 1.70 -1.68 -2.81
C MET A 103 1.19 -2.03 -1.42
N GLU A 104 1.10 -1.03 -0.56
CA GLU A 104 0.52 -1.14 0.78
C GLU A 104 -0.51 -0.05 1.00
N TRP A 105 -1.56 -0.39 1.76
CA TRP A 105 -2.33 0.59 2.51
C TRP A 105 -1.92 0.46 3.97
N THR A 106 -1.54 1.57 4.58
CA THR A 106 -1.11 1.63 5.99
C THR A 106 -2.24 2.07 6.91
N ASP A 107 -3.36 2.52 6.35
CA ASP A 107 -4.54 2.96 7.09
C ASP A 107 -5.50 1.81 7.42
N GLY A 108 -6.30 2.01 8.46
CA GLY A 108 -7.34 1.07 8.89
C GLY A 108 -6.91 0.16 10.05
N PRO A 109 -7.77 -0.80 10.45
CA PRO A 109 -7.52 -1.60 11.65
C PRO A 109 -6.43 -2.67 11.46
N LEU A 110 -5.95 -2.88 10.23
CA LEU A 110 -4.88 -3.84 9.86
C LEU A 110 -5.12 -5.28 10.36
N ASP A 111 -6.39 -5.66 10.57
CA ASP A 111 -6.83 -6.95 11.11
C ASP A 111 -7.63 -7.78 10.08
N GLY A 112 -7.63 -7.33 8.82
CA GLY A 112 -8.28 -8.00 7.70
C GLY A 112 -9.70 -7.50 7.38
N THR A 113 -10.20 -6.44 8.03
CA THR A 113 -11.52 -5.86 7.72
C THR A 113 -11.50 -4.72 6.72
N HIS A 114 -10.31 -4.28 6.26
CA HIS A 114 -10.18 -3.23 5.24
C HIS A 114 -11.09 -3.51 4.02
N TRP A 115 -11.69 -2.47 3.44
CA TRP A 115 -12.73 -2.61 2.41
C TRP A 115 -12.28 -3.38 1.16
N THR A 116 -10.97 -3.40 0.87
CA THR A 116 -10.38 -4.19 -0.22
C THR A 116 -10.30 -5.68 0.08
N ALA A 117 -10.22 -6.08 1.36
CA ALA A 117 -10.05 -7.47 1.78
C ALA A 117 -11.15 -8.41 1.25
N PRO A 118 -12.46 -8.11 1.37
CA PRO A 118 -13.49 -8.97 0.78
C PRO A 118 -13.47 -9.01 -0.75
N ILE A 119 -12.99 -7.95 -1.42
CA ILE A 119 -12.86 -7.89 -2.89
C ILE A 119 -11.73 -8.80 -3.35
N ILE A 120 -10.55 -8.69 -2.74
CA ILE A 120 -9.39 -9.54 -3.02
C ILE A 120 -9.71 -11.01 -2.68
N GLN A 121 -10.38 -11.26 -1.56
CA GLN A 121 -10.78 -12.61 -1.18
C GLN A 121 -11.73 -13.24 -2.20
N ALA A 122 -12.69 -12.48 -2.74
CA ALA A 122 -13.58 -12.98 -3.80
C ALA A 122 -12.81 -13.33 -5.08
N SER A 123 -11.79 -12.53 -5.44
CA SER A 123 -10.89 -12.80 -6.57
C SER A 123 -10.05 -14.06 -6.37
N ILE A 124 -9.54 -14.27 -5.14
CA ILE A 124 -8.86 -15.52 -4.77
C ILE A 124 -9.81 -16.71 -4.90
N ASP A 125 -11.04 -16.59 -4.39
CA ASP A 125 -12.06 -17.64 -4.46
C ASP A 125 -12.48 -17.93 -5.92
N ALA A 126 -12.36 -16.95 -6.82
CA ALA A 126 -12.55 -17.09 -8.27
C ALA A 126 -11.37 -17.76 -8.99
N GLY A 127 -10.25 -17.96 -8.31
CA GLY A 127 -9.09 -18.72 -8.80
C GLY A 127 -7.85 -17.89 -9.11
N ILE A 128 -7.85 -16.59 -8.85
CA ILE A 128 -6.68 -15.72 -9.07
C ILE A 128 -5.72 -15.83 -7.88
N THR A 129 -4.44 -16.03 -8.15
CA THR A 129 -3.41 -15.99 -7.10
C THR A 129 -2.94 -14.55 -6.88
N TRP A 130 -3.07 -14.04 -5.65
CA TRP A 130 -2.55 -12.72 -5.27
C TRP A 130 -1.21 -12.83 -4.54
N VAL A 131 -0.22 -12.08 -5.01
CA VAL A 131 1.08 -11.89 -4.36
C VAL A 131 1.18 -10.43 -3.94
N VAL A 132 1.11 -10.19 -2.64
CA VAL A 132 1.05 -8.86 -2.04
C VAL A 132 2.33 -8.58 -1.27
N ALA A 133 2.93 -7.41 -1.47
CA ALA A 133 4.10 -6.98 -0.71
C ALA A 133 3.76 -6.81 0.79
N ALA A 134 4.73 -7.10 1.65
CA ALA A 134 4.56 -6.95 3.10
C ALA A 134 4.67 -5.49 3.58
N GLY A 135 5.06 -4.57 2.71
CA GLY A 135 5.32 -3.17 3.07
C GLY A 135 6.74 -2.89 3.53
N ASN A 136 7.12 -1.61 3.51
CA ASN A 136 8.39 -1.09 4.02
C ASN A 136 8.19 -0.12 5.21
N SER A 137 6.96 -0.01 5.72
CA SER A 137 6.60 0.91 6.80
C SER A 137 6.93 0.43 8.23
N ALA A 138 7.77 -0.61 8.37
CA ALA A 138 8.06 -1.24 9.67
C ALA A 138 8.67 -0.28 10.71
N GLU A 139 9.47 0.70 10.27
CA GLU A 139 10.12 1.69 11.14
C GLU A 139 9.39 3.04 11.17
N THR A 140 8.27 3.16 10.46
CA THR A 140 7.50 4.41 10.30
C THR A 140 6.09 4.31 10.90
N HIS A 141 5.77 3.24 11.62
CA HIS A 141 4.49 3.08 12.31
C HIS A 141 4.68 2.69 13.79
N HIS A 142 3.63 2.91 14.55
CA HIS A 142 3.47 2.37 15.89
C HIS A 142 2.17 1.57 15.96
N ASN A 143 2.22 0.36 16.53
CA ASN A 143 1.05 -0.45 16.83
C ASN A 143 1.07 -0.85 18.31
N GLY A 144 -0.03 -0.58 19.01
CA GLY A 144 -0.14 -0.81 20.45
C GLY A 144 -1.60 -0.87 20.91
N THR A 145 -1.81 -1.37 22.12
CA THR A 145 -3.10 -1.25 22.79
C THR A 145 -3.17 0.11 23.45
N THR A 146 -4.19 0.90 23.13
CA THR A 146 -4.42 2.20 23.73
C THR A 146 -4.75 2.03 25.22
N MET A 147 -3.96 2.66 26.07
CA MET A 147 -4.22 2.80 27.49
C MET A 147 -3.97 4.26 27.87
N ASP A 148 -4.70 4.73 28.87
CA ASP A 148 -4.42 5.95 29.63
C ASP A 148 -4.24 5.44 31.08
N VAL A 149 -2.99 5.21 31.46
CA VAL A 149 -2.60 4.55 32.71
C VAL A 149 -2.74 5.50 33.89
N ASP A 150 -2.44 6.79 33.70
CA ASP A 150 -2.42 7.77 34.78
C ASP A 150 -3.66 8.70 34.83
N GLY A 151 -4.53 8.63 33.83
CA GLY A 151 -5.84 9.25 33.78
C GLY A 151 -5.81 10.72 33.37
N ASP A 152 -4.76 11.16 32.68
CA ASP A 152 -4.60 12.55 32.26
C ASP A 152 -5.22 12.87 30.89
N GLY A 153 -5.70 11.84 30.19
CA GLY A 153 -6.35 11.94 28.87
C GLY A 153 -5.41 11.73 27.68
N TRP A 154 -4.12 11.50 27.89
CA TRP A 154 -3.16 11.13 26.85
C TRP A 154 -2.96 9.62 26.81
N ILE A 155 -2.72 9.09 25.60
CA ILE A 155 -2.49 7.65 25.40
C ILE A 155 -1.01 7.35 25.51
N GLU A 156 -0.63 6.39 26.36
CA GLU A 156 0.75 5.92 26.38
C GLU A 156 1.05 5.06 25.16
N VAL A 157 1.91 5.59 24.29
CA VAL A 157 2.34 4.92 23.06
C VAL A 157 3.52 3.98 23.29
N THR A 158 4.26 4.06 24.40
CA THR A 158 5.30 3.06 24.69
C THR A 158 5.38 2.68 26.16
N SER A 159 6.05 1.55 26.43
CA SER A 159 6.27 1.08 27.80
C SER A 159 7.05 2.13 28.61
N GLY A 160 6.50 2.54 29.76
CA GLY A 160 7.17 3.48 30.66
C GLY A 160 6.42 4.79 30.91
N GLY A 161 5.19 4.95 30.41
CA GLY A 161 4.42 6.18 30.59
C GLY A 161 4.77 7.25 29.57
N ILE A 162 5.16 6.86 28.36
CA ILE A 162 5.51 7.81 27.30
C ILE A 162 4.29 7.99 26.42
N GLU A 163 3.78 9.20 26.35
CA GLU A 163 2.54 9.58 25.63
C GLU A 163 2.80 10.11 24.20
N HIS A 164 4.05 10.23 23.79
CA HIS A 164 4.40 10.75 22.47
C HIS A 164 5.28 9.78 21.69
N ASN A 165 5.07 9.76 20.37
CA ASN A 165 6.01 9.18 19.42
C ASN A 165 6.62 10.34 18.61
N ALA A 166 7.91 10.28 18.34
CA ALA A 166 8.63 11.39 17.72
C ALA A 166 9.31 10.94 16.43
N PHE A 167 9.23 11.81 15.43
CA PHE A 167 9.97 11.70 14.18
C PHE A 167 10.64 13.03 13.86
N THR A 168 11.54 13.04 12.88
CA THR A 168 12.21 14.25 12.41
C THR A 168 11.82 14.50 10.96
N ILE A 169 11.60 15.76 10.63
CA ILE A 169 11.34 16.23 9.27
C ILE A 169 12.43 17.24 8.90
N ASP A 170 13.03 17.10 7.72
CA ASP A 170 14.01 18.06 7.23
C ASP A 170 13.33 19.32 6.69
N SER A 171 14.08 20.42 6.64
CA SER A 171 13.56 21.71 6.19
C SER A 171 13.08 21.64 4.74
N GLY A 172 11.78 21.80 4.53
CA GLY A 172 11.14 21.81 3.21
C GLY A 172 10.45 20.49 2.85
N ASP A 173 10.64 19.46 3.66
CA ASP A 173 9.92 18.20 3.51
C ASP A 173 8.52 18.29 4.10
N THR A 174 7.66 17.35 3.71
CA THR A 174 6.30 17.19 4.22
C THR A 174 6.14 15.80 4.83
N ALA A 175 5.37 15.70 5.90
CA ALA A 175 5.00 14.42 6.50
C ALA A 175 3.47 14.31 6.54
N GLU A 176 2.98 13.10 6.29
CA GLU A 176 1.61 12.71 6.57
C GLU A 176 1.62 11.78 7.77
N VAL A 177 0.70 12.02 8.72
CA VAL A 177 0.57 11.21 9.92
C VAL A 177 -0.90 10.85 10.07
N SER A 178 -1.19 9.56 10.10
CA SER A 178 -2.53 9.03 10.34
C SER A 178 -2.59 8.30 11.68
N LEU A 179 -3.79 8.28 12.27
CA LEU A 179 -4.11 7.53 13.48
C LEU A 179 -5.36 6.70 13.19
N SER A 180 -5.28 5.38 13.41
CA SER A 180 -6.40 4.46 13.22
C SER A 180 -6.64 3.61 14.47
N TRP A 181 -7.87 3.12 14.63
CA TRP A 181 -8.27 2.20 15.69
C TRP A 181 -9.40 1.28 15.22
N ASN A 182 -9.53 0.14 15.88
CA ASN A 182 -10.50 -0.91 15.52
C ASN A 182 -11.77 -0.93 16.41
N ASN A 183 -11.88 -0.04 17.40
CA ASN A 183 -13.04 0.03 18.27
C ASN A 183 -13.93 1.23 17.94
N LEU A 184 -15.14 0.98 17.44
CA LEU A 184 -16.11 2.01 17.03
C LEU A 184 -16.53 2.97 18.18
N ALA A 185 -16.30 2.60 19.44
CA ALA A 185 -16.59 3.44 20.60
C ALA A 185 -15.41 4.36 20.99
N THR A 186 -14.24 4.19 20.37
CA THR A 186 -13.06 5.02 20.58
C THR A 186 -13.19 6.31 19.77
N ASP A 187 -12.80 7.41 20.40
CA ASP A 187 -12.74 8.77 19.82
C ASP A 187 -11.43 9.39 20.32
N MET A 188 -10.41 9.40 19.46
CA MET A 188 -9.07 9.90 19.79
C MET A 188 -8.71 11.02 18.83
N ASP A 189 -8.14 12.09 19.37
CA ASP A 189 -7.56 13.16 18.57
C ASP A 189 -6.06 12.90 18.37
N LEU A 190 -5.56 13.17 17.16
CA LEU A 190 -4.14 13.18 16.84
C LEU A 190 -3.61 14.61 17.02
N CYS A 191 -2.64 14.79 17.91
CA CYS A 191 -1.97 16.06 18.14
C CYS A 191 -0.50 16.00 17.72
N LEU A 192 -0.07 17.01 16.96
CA LEU A 192 1.30 17.22 16.55
C LEU A 192 1.92 18.36 17.36
N PHE A 193 3.13 18.13 17.83
CA PHE A 193 3.90 19.08 18.63
C PHE A 193 5.26 19.34 18.00
N ASP A 194 5.72 20.59 18.06
CA ASP A 194 7.11 20.93 17.79
C ASP A 194 7.91 20.67 19.07
N MET A 195 8.74 19.63 19.06
CA MET A 195 9.56 19.26 20.23
C MET A 195 10.80 20.15 20.41
N GLN A 196 11.11 21.01 19.44
CA GLN A 196 12.25 21.93 19.49
C GLN A 196 11.82 23.36 19.87
N ASP A 197 10.58 23.73 19.60
CA ASP A 197 9.98 24.97 20.07
C ASP A 197 9.20 24.72 21.36
N LEU A 198 9.59 25.41 22.43
CA LEU A 198 9.01 25.21 23.76
C LEU A 198 8.31 26.48 24.23
N ASP A 199 7.11 26.30 24.78
CA ASP A 199 6.39 27.34 25.49
C ASP A 199 7.16 27.82 26.74
N PRO A 200 6.83 29.00 27.30
CA PRO A 200 7.53 29.56 28.46
C PRO A 200 7.56 28.68 29.72
N ASP A 201 6.65 27.71 29.82
CA ASP A 201 6.59 26.71 30.89
C ASP A 201 7.40 25.43 30.59
N GLY A 202 8.04 25.37 29.42
CA GLY A 202 8.93 24.31 28.97
C GLY A 202 8.22 23.16 28.25
N GLN A 203 6.93 23.27 27.96
CA GLN A 203 6.18 22.27 27.18
C GLN A 203 6.39 22.46 25.68
N PRO A 204 6.37 21.39 24.87
CA PRO A 204 6.37 21.47 23.41
C PRO A 204 5.21 22.32 22.88
N THR A 205 5.47 23.14 21.87
CA THR A 205 4.43 23.95 21.22
C THR A 205 3.52 23.05 20.38
N VAL A 206 2.20 23.15 20.56
CA VAL A 206 1.21 22.47 19.70
C VAL A 206 1.27 23.08 18.30
N ILE A 207 1.45 22.24 17.28
CA ILE A 207 1.34 22.64 15.87
C ILE A 207 -0.12 22.60 15.45
N GLU A 208 -0.74 21.42 15.62
CA GLU A 208 -2.12 21.15 15.23
C GLU A 208 -2.63 19.94 16.01
N CYS A 209 -3.92 19.96 16.34
CA CYS A 209 -4.64 18.78 16.80
C CYS A 209 -5.83 18.59 15.87
N THR A 210 -6.16 17.34 15.55
CA THR A 210 -7.44 17.05 14.92
C THR A 210 -8.55 17.48 15.88
N GLU A 211 -9.47 18.33 15.45
CA GLU A 211 -10.64 18.72 16.24
C GLU A 211 -11.88 18.25 15.50
N ASN A 212 -12.56 17.19 15.97
CA ASN A 212 -13.93 16.70 15.67
C ASN A 212 -14.05 15.21 16.04
N LEU A 213 -15.29 14.67 16.09
CA LEU A 213 -15.52 13.21 16.08
C LEU A 213 -14.79 12.60 14.87
N GLN A 214 -13.76 11.80 15.11
CA GLN A 214 -12.88 11.25 14.08
C GLN A 214 -13.49 10.05 13.32
N GLY A 215 -14.81 10.10 13.05
CA GLY A 215 -15.56 9.05 12.37
C GLY A 215 -16.12 7.97 13.32
N LEU A 216 -16.79 6.96 12.74
CA LEU A 216 -17.31 5.80 13.48
C LEU A 216 -16.24 4.70 13.64
N GLY A 217 -14.98 4.95 13.26
CA GLY A 217 -14.00 3.91 12.93
C GLY A 217 -14.26 3.30 11.56
N GLU A 218 -13.21 2.87 10.87
CA GLU A 218 -13.35 1.94 9.74
C GLU A 218 -13.85 0.58 10.30
N PRO A 219 -14.90 -0.03 9.71
CA PRO A 219 -15.49 -1.27 10.22
C PRO A 219 -14.56 -2.50 10.12
#